data_AF-K1U0N9-F1
#
_entry.id   AF-K1U0N9-F1
#
_cell.length_a   1.000
_cell.length_b   1.000
_cell.length_c   1.000
_cell.angle_alpha   90.00
_cell.angle_beta   90.00
_cell.angle_gamma   90.00
#
_symmetry.space_group_name_H-M   'P 1'
#
loop_
_entity.id
_entity.type
_entity.pdbx_description
1 polymer ?
#
loop_
_entity_poly.entity_id
_entity_poly.type
_entity_poly.pdbx_seq_one_letter_code
_entity_poly.pdbx_strand_id
1 'polypeptide(L)'
;QNKLDEDLPKNEAASADDKIDMFLFEADYALKYVNSEYTLDVKSLGLTDEDLSGMYQYTKDVATTQDGSKVLKGVSWQATPGLYAYRRSIAKDVLGTDDPAKVQEALADWTKFDEVAAKAADKGYKMLSGYDDAYRTFSNNVSAPWVNDNKEIIVDDNIMKWVDQTKTYTDKGYNNKTSLWSDAWAADQGPDGKVFGFFYSTWG
;
A
#
# COMPACT_ATOMS: atom_id res chain seq x y z
N GLN A 1 -14.31 -1.21 -8.62
CA GLN A 1 -14.23 -2.35 -9.56
C GLN A 1 -15.55 -3.09 -9.75
N ASN A 2 -16.64 -2.68 -9.08
CA ASN A 2 -17.97 -3.29 -9.20
C ASN A 2 -18.46 -3.48 -10.64
N LYS A 3 -18.18 -2.52 -11.55
CA LYS A 3 -18.60 -2.63 -12.95
C LYS A 3 -17.97 -3.83 -13.68
N LEU A 4 -16.68 -4.10 -13.44
CA LEU A 4 -16.01 -5.27 -14.02
C LEU A 4 -16.63 -6.57 -13.52
N ASP A 5 -17.02 -6.61 -12.25
CA ASP A 5 -17.65 -7.78 -11.64
C ASP A 5 -19.03 -8.08 -12.24
N GLU A 6 -19.75 -7.04 -12.66
CA GLU A 6 -21.06 -7.15 -13.29
C GLU A 6 -20.98 -7.51 -14.78
N ASP A 7 -19.90 -7.10 -15.46
CA ASP A 7 -19.78 -7.17 -16.92
C ASP A 7 -18.98 -8.38 -17.40
N LEU A 8 -17.86 -8.72 -16.75
CA LEU A 8 -17.00 -9.82 -17.17
C LEU A 8 -17.75 -11.16 -17.32
N PRO A 9 -18.68 -11.53 -16.42
CA PRO A 9 -19.49 -12.74 -16.58
C PRO A 9 -20.42 -12.74 -17.81
N LYS A 10 -20.71 -11.57 -18.38
CA LYS A 10 -21.60 -11.38 -19.55
C LYS A 10 -20.82 -11.07 -20.83
N ASN A 11 -19.50 -10.93 -20.73
CA ASN A 11 -18.65 -10.39 -21.79
C ASN A 11 -18.68 -11.25 -23.06
N GLU A 12 -18.80 -12.57 -22.94
CA GLU A 12 -18.88 -13.46 -24.10
C GLU A 12 -20.08 -13.13 -24.99
N ALA A 13 -21.23 -12.83 -24.38
CA ALA A 13 -22.49 -12.52 -25.03
C ALA A 13 -22.67 -11.02 -25.36
N ALA A 14 -21.73 -10.16 -24.95
CA ALA A 14 -21.78 -8.74 -25.24
C ALA A 14 -21.65 -8.47 -26.75
N SER A 15 -22.25 -7.36 -27.20
CA SER A 15 -22.09 -6.88 -28.57
C SER A 15 -20.61 -6.56 -28.84
N ALA A 16 -20.19 -6.57 -30.11
CA ALA A 16 -18.79 -6.30 -30.46
C ALA A 16 -18.29 -4.95 -29.90
N ASP A 17 -19.15 -3.94 -29.85
CA ASP A 17 -18.79 -2.60 -29.36
C ASP A 17 -18.77 -2.52 -27.81
N ASP A 18 -19.40 -3.48 -27.13
CA ASP A 18 -19.49 -3.53 -25.66
C ASP A 18 -18.54 -4.57 -25.04
N LYS A 19 -17.78 -5.30 -25.87
CA LYS A 19 -16.83 -6.30 -25.37
C LYS A 19 -15.65 -5.64 -24.66
N ILE A 20 -15.31 -6.20 -23.51
CA ILE A 20 -14.11 -5.86 -22.75
C ILE A 20 -12.97 -6.74 -23.26
N ASP A 21 -12.08 -6.16 -24.05
CA ASP A 21 -10.85 -6.83 -24.51
C ASP A 21 -9.69 -6.67 -23.50
N MET A 22 -9.63 -5.51 -22.84
CA MET A 22 -8.61 -5.18 -21.85
C MET A 22 -9.21 -4.33 -20.75
N PHE A 23 -8.76 -4.55 -19.51
CA PHE A 23 -9.16 -3.76 -18.36
C PHE A 23 -8.00 -3.57 -17.40
N LEU A 24 -8.14 -2.57 -16.53
CA LEU A 24 -7.18 -2.28 -15.47
C LEU A 24 -7.76 -2.74 -14.15
N PHE A 25 -6.94 -3.37 -13.32
CA PHE A 25 -7.26 -3.69 -11.93
C PHE A 25 -6.17 -3.17 -11.01
N GLU A 26 -6.57 -2.83 -9.80
CA GLU A 26 -5.68 -2.41 -8.72
C GLU A 26 -5.18 -3.66 -7.97
N ALA A 27 -3.97 -3.62 -7.41
CA ALA A 27 -3.27 -4.76 -6.84
C ALA A 27 -4.06 -5.50 -5.74
N ASP A 28 -4.80 -4.78 -4.88
CA ASP A 28 -5.62 -5.37 -3.80
C ASP A 28 -6.71 -6.31 -4.34
N TYR A 29 -7.08 -6.15 -5.61
CA TYR A 29 -8.10 -6.94 -6.27
C TYR A 29 -7.55 -7.91 -7.31
N ALA A 30 -6.23 -7.92 -7.54
CA ALA A 30 -5.60 -8.74 -8.57
C ALA A 30 -5.99 -10.21 -8.43
N LEU A 31 -5.96 -10.75 -7.21
CA LEU A 31 -6.30 -12.15 -6.92
C LEU A 31 -7.70 -12.55 -7.38
N LYS A 32 -8.66 -11.61 -7.38
CA LYS A 32 -10.02 -11.85 -7.86
C LYS A 32 -10.04 -12.14 -9.36
N TYR A 33 -9.25 -11.40 -10.14
CA TYR A 33 -9.26 -11.50 -11.60
C TYR A 33 -8.29 -12.54 -12.14
N VAL A 34 -7.08 -12.64 -11.59
CA VAL A 34 -6.08 -13.60 -12.08
C VAL A 34 -6.49 -15.06 -11.78
N ASN A 35 -7.18 -15.29 -10.67
CA ASN A 35 -7.70 -16.63 -10.36
C ASN A 35 -9.05 -16.93 -11.04
N SER A 36 -9.60 -15.99 -11.83
CA SER A 36 -10.83 -16.20 -12.59
C SER A 36 -10.56 -16.75 -14.00
N GLU A 37 -11.64 -17.17 -14.68
CA GLU A 37 -11.63 -17.54 -16.10
C GLU A 37 -11.64 -16.34 -17.05
N TYR A 38 -11.85 -15.12 -16.53
CA TYR A 38 -12.01 -13.89 -17.34
C TYR A 38 -10.68 -13.25 -17.76
N THR A 39 -9.55 -13.86 -17.39
CA THR A 39 -8.20 -13.40 -17.74
C THR A 39 -7.41 -14.54 -18.38
N LEU A 40 -6.53 -14.17 -19.31
CA LEU A 40 -5.74 -15.09 -20.12
C LEU A 40 -4.28 -15.10 -19.66
N ASP A 41 -3.57 -16.20 -19.95
CA ASP A 41 -2.11 -16.24 -19.88
C ASP A 41 -1.53 -15.20 -20.84
N VAL A 42 -0.71 -14.28 -20.35
CA VAL A 42 -0.12 -13.24 -21.19
C VAL A 42 0.79 -13.83 -22.28
N LYS A 43 1.40 -15.00 -22.06
CA LYS A 43 2.18 -15.71 -23.08
C LYS A 43 1.31 -16.25 -24.21
N SER A 44 0.06 -16.63 -23.92
CA SER A 44 -0.89 -17.05 -24.95
C SER A 44 -1.28 -15.91 -25.90
N LEU A 45 -1.09 -14.66 -25.47
CA LEU A 45 -1.28 -13.45 -26.26
C LEU A 45 -0.04 -13.05 -27.08
N GLY A 46 1.04 -13.80 -26.97
CA GLY A 46 2.28 -13.57 -27.72
C GLY A 46 3.36 -12.81 -26.95
N LEU A 47 3.17 -12.47 -25.67
CA LEU A 47 4.24 -11.88 -24.86
C LEU A 47 5.32 -12.92 -24.57
N THR A 48 6.58 -12.50 -24.74
CA THR A 48 7.76 -13.32 -24.49
C THR A 48 8.42 -12.96 -23.16
N ASP A 49 9.36 -13.79 -22.70
CA ASP A 49 10.15 -13.47 -21.52
C ASP A 49 11.03 -12.22 -21.72
N GLU A 50 11.40 -11.90 -22.97
CA GLU A 50 12.12 -10.69 -23.33
C GLU A 50 11.24 -9.45 -23.12
N ASP A 51 9.98 -9.49 -23.58
CA ASP A 51 9.01 -8.40 -23.37
C ASP A 51 8.76 -8.12 -21.88
N LEU A 52 8.80 -9.18 -21.06
CA LEU A 52 8.55 -9.13 -19.63
C LEU A 52 9.81 -8.82 -18.80
N SER A 53 10.98 -8.71 -19.42
CA SER A 53 12.28 -8.63 -18.71
C SER A 53 12.45 -7.34 -17.91
N GLY A 54 11.83 -6.24 -18.35
CA GLY A 54 11.90 -4.93 -17.68
C GLY A 54 10.98 -4.78 -16.46
N MET A 55 10.08 -5.73 -16.22
CA MET A 55 9.14 -5.67 -15.09
C MET A 55 9.79 -6.11 -13.78
N TYR A 56 9.54 -5.37 -12.71
CA TYR A 56 9.91 -5.80 -11.36
C TYR A 56 9.17 -7.08 -10.96
N GLN A 57 9.87 -8.01 -10.32
CA GLN A 57 9.33 -9.32 -9.97
C GLN A 57 8.03 -9.24 -9.17
N TYR A 58 7.97 -8.36 -8.16
CA TYR A 58 6.77 -8.23 -7.33
C TYR A 58 5.52 -7.82 -8.13
N THR A 59 5.68 -7.09 -9.24
CA THR A 59 4.54 -6.72 -10.10
C THR A 59 4.03 -7.91 -10.91
N LYS A 60 4.91 -8.87 -11.25
CA LYS A 60 4.52 -10.15 -11.85
C LYS A 60 3.82 -11.03 -10.81
N ASP A 61 4.36 -11.09 -9.60
CA ASP A 61 3.83 -11.94 -8.52
C ASP A 61 2.37 -11.58 -8.18
N VAL A 62 2.05 -10.28 -8.11
CA VAL A 62 0.66 -9.79 -7.90
C VAL A 62 -0.29 -10.24 -9.01
N ALA A 63 0.18 -10.29 -10.25
CA ALA A 63 -0.61 -10.65 -11.42
C ALA A 63 -0.57 -12.15 -11.78
N THR A 64 0.03 -12.98 -10.92
CA THR A 64 0.18 -14.43 -11.15
C THR A 64 -0.88 -15.21 -10.38
N THR A 65 -1.40 -16.28 -10.98
CA THR A 65 -2.35 -17.18 -10.31
C THR A 65 -1.74 -17.77 -9.03
N GLN A 66 -2.57 -17.97 -8.02
CA GLN A 66 -2.10 -18.51 -6.74
C GLN A 66 -2.22 -20.04 -6.67
N ASP A 67 -2.88 -20.66 -7.65
CA ASP A 67 -2.92 -22.11 -7.81
C ASP A 67 -1.55 -22.71 -8.18
N GLY A 68 -1.51 -24.03 -8.36
CA GLY A 68 -0.28 -24.75 -8.71
C GLY A 68 0.27 -24.42 -10.11
N SER A 69 -0.50 -23.74 -10.96
CA SER A 69 -0.07 -23.43 -12.33
C SER A 69 0.84 -22.20 -12.41
N LYS A 70 0.70 -21.26 -11.46
CA LYS A 70 1.50 -20.02 -11.37
C LYS A 70 1.59 -19.29 -12.72
N VAL A 71 0.45 -19.07 -13.36
CA VAL A 71 0.35 -18.42 -14.68
C VAL A 71 0.25 -16.90 -14.50
N LEU A 72 1.07 -16.15 -15.25
CA LEU A 72 0.99 -14.69 -15.29
C LEU A 72 -0.19 -14.25 -16.16
N LYS A 73 -1.19 -13.61 -15.54
CA LYS A 73 -2.46 -13.23 -16.21
C LYS A 73 -2.68 -11.73 -16.37
N GLY A 74 -1.66 -10.93 -16.07
CA GLY A 74 -1.66 -9.50 -16.27
C GLY A 74 -0.26 -8.95 -16.29
N VAL A 75 -0.11 -7.74 -16.82
CA VAL A 75 1.16 -6.99 -16.80
C VAL A 75 0.93 -5.64 -16.14
N SER A 76 1.95 -5.12 -15.47
CA SER A 76 1.91 -3.80 -14.86
C SER A 76 2.76 -2.82 -15.64
N TRP A 77 2.20 -1.66 -15.97
CA TRP A 77 2.92 -0.52 -16.53
C TRP A 77 3.52 0.39 -15.43
N GLN A 78 3.18 0.15 -14.16
CA GLN A 78 3.59 0.98 -13.04
C GLN A 78 4.08 0.14 -11.86
N ALA A 79 5.11 0.66 -11.20
CA ALA A 79 5.59 0.20 -9.91
C ALA A 79 5.42 1.35 -8.91
N THR A 80 4.63 1.14 -7.84
CA THR A 80 4.33 2.16 -6.82
C THR A 80 4.95 1.76 -5.47
N PRO A 81 6.28 1.83 -5.31
CA PRO A 81 6.92 1.49 -4.04
C PRO A 81 6.46 2.45 -2.94
N GLY A 82 6.33 1.90 -1.73
CA GLY A 82 6.01 2.69 -0.54
C GLY A 82 7.16 3.63 -0.15
N LEU A 83 6.82 4.83 0.29
CA LEU A 83 7.74 5.87 0.76
C LEU A 83 7.15 6.58 1.98
N TYR A 84 8.00 7.30 2.72
CA TYR A 84 7.58 8.19 3.79
C TYR A 84 7.97 9.63 3.42
N ALA A 85 6.99 10.43 3.02
CA ALA A 85 7.18 11.83 2.70
C ALA A 85 7.14 12.64 4.00
N TYR A 86 8.12 13.51 4.23
CA TYR A 86 8.23 14.29 5.46
C TYR A 86 8.32 15.80 5.20
N ARG A 87 7.87 16.59 6.19
CA ARG A 87 8.01 18.04 6.18
C ARG A 87 9.41 18.43 6.64
N ARG A 88 10.19 18.97 5.71
CA ARG A 88 11.55 19.45 5.96
C ARG A 88 11.64 20.47 7.09
N SER A 89 10.68 21.38 7.21
CA SER A 89 10.62 22.36 8.30
C SER A 89 10.48 21.68 9.67
N ILE A 90 9.59 20.69 9.79
CA ILE A 90 9.39 19.92 11.03
C ILE A 90 10.61 19.06 11.31
N ALA A 91 11.20 18.40 10.31
CA ALA A 91 12.42 17.63 10.49
C ALA A 91 13.57 18.51 11.00
N LYS A 92 13.74 19.73 10.48
CA LYS A 92 14.76 20.66 10.96
C LYS A 92 14.53 21.08 12.42
N ASP A 93 13.29 21.29 12.81
CA ASP A 93 12.96 21.60 14.20
C ASP A 93 13.20 20.38 15.10
N VAL A 94 12.62 19.21 14.78
CA VAL A 94 12.65 18.00 15.61
C VAL A 94 14.03 17.31 15.65
N LEU A 95 14.71 17.22 14.52
CA LEU A 95 15.96 16.46 14.34
C LEU A 95 17.20 17.37 14.20
N GLY A 96 17.01 18.69 14.06
CA GLY A 96 18.11 19.61 13.75
C GLY A 96 18.61 19.54 12.31
N THR A 97 17.98 18.72 11.45
CA THR A 97 18.37 18.51 10.06
C THR A 97 17.15 18.21 9.19
N ASP A 98 17.18 18.66 7.94
CA ASP A 98 16.20 18.31 6.90
C ASP A 98 16.84 17.58 5.71
N ASP A 99 18.14 17.25 5.82
CA ASP A 99 18.87 16.43 4.86
C ASP A 99 18.23 15.03 4.73
N PRO A 100 17.83 14.60 3.52
CA PRO A 100 17.11 13.34 3.32
C PRO A 100 17.84 12.11 3.84
N ALA A 101 19.17 12.02 3.69
CA ALA A 101 19.92 10.85 4.14
C ALA A 101 19.93 10.74 5.67
N LYS A 102 20.12 11.87 6.36
CA LYS A 102 20.07 11.90 7.83
C LYS A 102 18.67 11.67 8.39
N VAL A 103 17.64 12.20 7.73
CA VAL A 103 16.24 11.93 8.12
C VAL A 103 15.91 10.46 7.92
N GLN A 104 16.32 9.86 6.80
CA GLN A 104 16.15 8.43 6.56
C GLN A 104 16.89 7.58 7.61
N GLU A 105 18.11 7.94 8.01
CA GLU A 105 18.85 7.25 9.08
C GLU A 105 18.11 7.34 10.43
N ALA A 106 17.50 8.48 10.73
CA ALA A 106 16.72 8.73 11.94
C ALA A 106 15.35 8.04 11.94
N LEU A 107 14.88 7.54 10.79
CA LEU A 107 13.59 6.87 10.62
C LEU A 107 13.74 5.44 10.07
N ALA A 108 14.95 4.87 10.15
CA ALA A 108 15.33 3.65 9.42
C ALA A 108 14.60 2.38 9.86
N ASP A 109 13.99 2.40 11.05
CA ASP A 109 13.24 1.30 11.64
C ASP A 109 12.18 1.83 12.61
N TRP A 110 11.28 0.96 13.07
CA TRP A 110 10.18 1.35 13.95
C TRP A 110 10.63 1.87 15.31
N THR A 111 11.74 1.38 15.86
CA THR A 111 12.27 1.87 17.14
C THR A 111 12.70 3.33 17.00
N LYS A 112 13.48 3.64 15.96
CA LYS A 112 13.88 5.02 15.67
C LYS A 112 12.71 5.91 15.28
N PHE A 113 11.77 5.38 14.50
CA PHE A 113 10.55 6.09 14.13
C PHE A 113 9.74 6.49 15.38
N ASP A 114 9.60 5.58 16.35
CA ASP A 114 8.95 5.85 17.64
C ASP A 114 9.71 6.88 18.49
N GLU A 115 11.04 6.86 18.48
CA GLU A 115 11.87 7.88 19.15
C GLU A 115 11.66 9.28 18.55
N VAL A 116 11.57 9.36 17.22
CA VAL A 116 11.27 10.63 16.53
C VAL A 116 9.84 11.07 16.78
N ALA A 117 8.88 10.14 16.87
CA ALA A 117 7.50 10.45 17.24
C ALA A 117 7.42 11.13 18.61
N ALA A 118 8.17 10.63 19.60
CA ALA A 118 8.27 11.26 20.91
C ALA A 118 8.84 12.68 20.84
N LYS A 119 9.97 12.87 20.13
CA LYS A 119 10.59 14.20 19.94
C LYS A 119 9.66 15.18 19.21
N ALA A 120 8.91 14.70 18.23
CA ALA A 120 7.94 15.50 17.49
C ALA A 120 6.80 15.97 18.42
N ALA A 121 6.29 15.06 19.26
CA ALA A 121 5.24 15.35 20.22
C ALA A 121 5.66 16.36 21.29
N ASP A 122 6.89 16.27 21.81
CA ASP A 122 7.46 17.24 22.76
C ASP A 122 7.50 18.67 22.20
N LYS A 123 7.53 18.80 20.87
CA LYS A 123 7.48 20.08 20.14
C LYS A 123 6.09 20.46 19.64
N GLY A 124 5.07 19.68 19.96
CA GLY A 124 3.68 19.93 19.56
C GLY A 124 3.33 19.50 18.13
N TYR A 125 4.16 18.68 17.49
CA TYR A 125 3.87 18.05 16.21
C TYR A 125 3.28 16.64 16.40
N LYS A 126 2.69 16.10 15.33
CA LYS A 126 2.26 14.70 15.25
C LYS A 126 3.21 13.94 14.34
N MET A 127 3.50 12.69 14.64
CA MET A 127 4.26 11.83 13.75
C MET A 127 3.43 11.40 12.54
N LEU A 128 2.17 11.07 12.77
CA LEU A 128 1.20 10.63 11.77
C LEU A 128 -0.08 11.46 11.87
N SER A 129 -0.87 11.50 10.81
CA SER A 129 -2.20 12.13 10.86
C SER A 129 -3.21 11.14 11.42
N GLY A 130 -3.35 9.98 10.77
CA GLY A 130 -4.42 9.03 11.03
C GLY A 130 -4.05 7.87 11.94
N TYR A 131 -5.07 7.10 12.33
CA TYR A 131 -4.90 5.80 13.01
C TYR A 131 -4.33 4.74 12.08
N ASP A 132 -4.65 4.85 10.79
CA ASP A 132 -4.43 3.87 9.74
C ASP A 132 -3.27 4.24 8.80
N ASP A 133 -2.61 5.40 8.99
CA ASP A 133 -1.50 5.86 8.14
C ASP A 133 -0.38 4.84 7.98
N ALA A 134 -0.01 4.16 9.07
CA ALA A 134 1.05 3.16 9.05
C ALA A 134 0.54 1.75 8.68
N TYR A 135 -0.78 1.51 8.61
CA TYR A 135 -1.34 0.15 8.49
C TYR A 135 -0.72 -0.64 7.34
N ARG A 136 -0.64 -0.03 6.15
CA ARG A 136 -0.13 -0.70 4.94
C ARG A 136 1.33 -1.14 5.05
N THR A 137 2.15 -0.44 5.84
CA THR A 137 3.54 -0.85 6.08
C THR A 137 3.65 -2.11 6.93
N PHE A 138 2.64 -2.42 7.74
CA PHE A 138 2.56 -3.68 8.48
C PHE A 138 1.81 -4.76 7.70
N SER A 139 0.65 -4.42 7.12
CA SER A 139 -0.20 -5.41 6.43
C SER A 139 0.45 -6.01 5.20
N ASN A 140 1.29 -5.26 4.48
CA ASN A 140 1.99 -5.76 3.30
C ASN A 140 3.24 -6.58 3.64
N ASN A 141 3.56 -6.74 4.93
CA ASN A 141 4.70 -7.49 5.43
C ASN A 141 4.27 -8.63 6.38
N VAL A 142 3.04 -9.14 6.20
CA VAL A 142 2.56 -10.34 6.91
C VAL A 142 3.23 -11.59 6.36
N SER A 143 3.33 -12.62 7.20
CA SER A 143 4.00 -13.89 6.89
C SER A 143 3.07 -14.94 6.28
N ALA A 144 1.75 -14.77 6.43
CA ALA A 144 0.75 -15.75 6.02
C ALA A 144 -0.55 -15.05 5.52
N PRO A 145 -1.35 -15.73 4.68
CA PRO A 145 -2.67 -15.25 4.30
C PRO A 145 -3.62 -15.20 5.51
N TRP A 146 -4.62 -14.33 5.43
CA TRP A 146 -5.64 -14.16 6.48
C TRP A 146 -6.45 -15.43 6.77
N VAL A 147 -6.57 -16.32 5.78
CA VAL A 147 -7.27 -17.60 5.91
C VAL A 147 -6.35 -18.71 5.43
N ASN A 148 -6.14 -19.73 6.26
CA ASN A 148 -5.33 -20.89 5.90
C ASN A 148 -6.17 -21.94 5.13
N ASP A 149 -5.51 -23.01 4.67
CA ASP A 149 -6.16 -24.11 3.92
C ASP A 149 -7.26 -24.82 4.73
N ASN A 150 -7.17 -24.79 6.07
CA ASN A 150 -8.17 -25.35 6.98
C ASN A 150 -9.36 -24.40 7.23
N LYS A 151 -9.41 -23.25 6.54
CA LYS A 151 -10.42 -22.19 6.69
C LYS A 151 -10.43 -21.51 8.06
N GLU A 152 -9.28 -21.49 8.73
CA GLU A 152 -9.08 -20.80 10.00
C GLU A 152 -8.56 -19.38 9.75
N ILE A 153 -9.01 -18.43 10.58
CA ILE A 153 -8.54 -17.04 10.53
C ILE A 153 -7.17 -16.97 11.20
N ILE A 154 -6.19 -16.42 10.48
CA ILE A 154 -4.85 -16.15 10.99
C ILE A 154 -4.68 -14.65 11.14
N VAL A 155 -4.47 -14.19 12.37
CA VAL A 155 -4.09 -12.81 12.66
C VAL A 155 -2.58 -12.78 12.82
N ASP A 156 -1.89 -12.24 11.82
CA ASP A 156 -0.44 -12.16 11.83
C ASP A 156 0.07 -11.20 12.92
N ASP A 157 1.15 -11.57 13.60
CA ASP A 157 1.77 -10.78 14.66
C ASP A 157 2.13 -9.36 14.20
N ASN A 158 2.43 -9.16 12.92
CA ASN A 158 2.73 -7.84 12.38
C ASN A 158 1.50 -6.92 12.37
N ILE A 159 0.30 -7.48 12.20
CA ILE A 159 -0.95 -6.73 12.36
C ILE A 159 -1.15 -6.34 13.83
N MET A 160 -0.85 -7.24 14.77
CA MET A 160 -0.97 -6.93 16.20
C MET A 160 0.06 -5.86 16.63
N LYS A 161 1.28 -5.88 16.08
CA LYS A 161 2.26 -4.81 16.29
C LYS A 161 1.75 -3.45 15.82
N TRP A 162 1.07 -3.40 14.67
CA TRP A 162 0.43 -2.16 14.21
C TRP A 162 -0.67 -1.70 15.17
N VAL A 163 -1.53 -2.61 15.65
CA VAL A 163 -2.59 -2.29 16.63
C VAL A 163 -1.99 -1.65 17.88
N ASP A 164 -0.94 -2.26 18.43
CA ASP A 164 -0.26 -1.74 19.62
C ASP A 164 0.41 -0.38 19.36
N GLN A 165 1.04 -0.22 18.20
CA GLN A 165 1.66 1.05 17.80
C GLN A 165 0.63 2.16 17.65
N THR A 166 -0.43 1.96 16.85
CA THR A 166 -1.43 3.01 16.61
C THR A 166 -2.18 3.37 17.89
N LYS A 167 -2.42 2.39 18.78
CA LYS A 167 -2.95 2.64 20.13
C LYS A 167 -2.00 3.51 20.93
N THR A 168 -0.72 3.16 20.99
CA THR A 168 0.31 3.94 21.69
C THR A 168 0.39 5.36 21.15
N TYR A 169 0.31 5.55 19.83
CA TYR A 169 0.37 6.85 19.18
C TYR A 169 -0.86 7.68 19.52
N THR A 170 -2.02 7.05 19.62
CA THR A 170 -3.27 7.71 20.02
C THR A 170 -3.21 8.16 21.48
N ASP A 171 -2.75 7.27 22.37
CA ASP A 171 -2.70 7.50 23.82
C ASP A 171 -1.66 8.57 24.18
N LYS A 172 -0.50 8.56 23.50
CA LYS A 172 0.58 9.55 23.69
C LYS A 172 0.41 10.82 22.85
N GLY A 173 -0.61 10.88 22.00
CA GLY A 173 -0.88 12.03 21.14
C GLY A 173 0.13 12.22 20.00
N TYR A 174 0.75 11.14 19.51
CA TYR A 174 1.66 11.14 18.37
C TYR A 174 0.93 11.11 17.01
N ASN A 175 -0.37 10.83 16.99
CA ASN A 175 -1.20 11.02 15.80
C ASN A 175 -2.26 12.11 16.00
N ASN A 176 -2.87 12.56 14.90
CA ASN A 176 -3.96 13.53 14.89
C ASN A 176 -5.36 12.90 14.84
N LYS A 177 -5.46 11.58 15.05
CA LYS A 177 -6.74 10.87 15.19
C LYS A 177 -7.67 11.00 13.97
N THR A 178 -7.11 11.22 12.80
CA THR A 178 -7.84 11.23 11.53
C THR A 178 -7.93 9.81 10.94
N SER A 179 -8.48 9.71 9.74
CA SER A 179 -8.40 8.50 8.92
C SER A 179 -7.91 8.85 7.54
N LEU A 180 -7.18 7.92 6.90
CA LEU A 180 -6.73 8.06 5.51
C LEU A 180 -7.88 8.52 4.62
N TRP A 181 -7.60 9.50 3.75
CA TRP A 181 -8.55 10.09 2.79
C TRP A 181 -9.70 10.92 3.37
N SER A 182 -9.75 11.13 4.70
CA SER A 182 -10.69 12.08 5.29
C SER A 182 -10.30 13.53 4.99
N ASP A 183 -11.26 14.45 5.02
CA ASP A 183 -11.00 15.89 4.85
C ASP A 183 -9.99 16.42 5.88
N ALA A 184 -10.03 15.91 7.11
CA ALA A 184 -9.09 16.29 8.16
C ALA A 184 -7.65 15.81 7.86
N TRP A 185 -7.52 14.58 7.34
CA TRP A 185 -6.23 14.05 6.90
C TRP A 185 -5.67 14.82 5.69
N ALA A 186 -6.54 15.21 4.75
CA ALA A 186 -6.16 16.07 3.63
C ALA A 186 -5.73 17.47 4.11
N ALA A 187 -6.42 18.04 5.09
CA ALA A 187 -6.05 19.32 5.69
C ALA A 187 -4.69 19.28 6.41
N ASP A 188 -4.36 18.16 7.06
CA ASP A 188 -3.06 17.94 7.70
C ASP A 188 -1.88 17.95 6.72
N GLN A 189 -2.13 17.79 5.42
CA GLN A 189 -1.13 17.93 4.35
C GLN A 189 -0.97 19.37 3.86
N GLY A 190 -1.90 20.26 4.21
CA GLY A 190 -1.82 21.69 3.89
C GLY A 190 -0.62 22.40 4.54
N PRO A 191 -0.36 23.66 4.17
CA PRO A 191 0.78 24.41 4.71
C PRO A 191 0.76 24.58 6.24
N ASP A 192 -0.43 24.60 6.84
CA ASP A 192 -0.63 24.77 8.28
C ASP A 192 -0.61 23.44 9.07
N GLY A 193 -0.48 22.31 8.36
CA GLY A 193 -0.47 20.98 8.95
C GLY A 193 0.75 20.75 9.85
N LYS A 194 0.51 20.17 11.03
CA LYS A 194 1.54 19.88 12.06
C LYS A 194 1.94 18.41 12.12
N VAL A 195 1.71 17.67 11.04
CA VAL A 195 2.09 16.26 10.89
C VAL A 195 3.48 16.17 10.26
N PHE A 196 4.37 15.41 10.89
CA PHE A 196 5.77 15.23 10.50
C PHE A 196 5.89 14.66 9.09
N GLY A 197 5.11 13.62 8.78
CA GLY A 197 5.12 12.99 7.47
C GLY A 197 4.00 11.99 7.28
N PHE A 198 3.93 11.47 6.05
CA PHE A 198 2.85 10.63 5.54
C PHE A 198 3.46 9.45 4.78
N PHE A 199 2.92 8.26 5.02
CA PHE A 199 3.22 7.11 4.17
C PHE A 199 2.46 7.26 2.85
N TYR A 200 3.21 7.18 1.76
CA TYR A 200 2.71 7.35 0.41
C TYR A 200 3.32 6.31 -0.51
N SER A 201 2.94 6.40 -1.78
CA SER A 201 3.73 5.83 -2.88
C SER A 201 3.89 6.91 -3.94
N THR A 202 4.46 6.58 -5.10
CA THR A 202 4.84 7.55 -6.14
C THR A 202 3.69 8.37 -6.73
N TRP A 203 2.42 8.03 -6.48
CA TRP A 203 1.26 8.80 -6.94
C TRP A 203 0.74 9.82 -5.90
N GLY A 204 1.23 9.75 -4.67
CA GLY A 204 0.80 10.55 -3.53
C GLY A 204 1.34 11.97 -3.51
#